data_AF-A0A1V9YRZ2-F1
#
_entry.id   AF-A0A1V9YRZ2-F1
#
_cell.length_a   1.000
_cell.length_b   1.000
_cell.length_c   1.000
_cell.angle_alpha   90.00
_cell.angle_beta   90.00
_cell.angle_gamma   90.00
#
_symmetry.space_group_name_H-M   'P 1'
#
loop_
_entity.id
_entity.type
_entity.pdbx_description
1 polymer ?
#
loop_
_entity_poly.entity_id
_entity_poly.type
_entity_poly.pdbx_seq_one_letter_code
_entity_poly.pdbx_strand_id
1 'polypeptide(L)'
;QADTRAEQLSAISELGALLGGFALVSIINVNVPENIDLDLLWVYGVVSAITICCMVISLIMCAILLLAVTRYSAHELEYDVRKMKDEEIDFESPFHIWWLKKCETDWSLGYFLFRTGVSLFLIELGIVSWVQYNLYQTTSISISVVAGLGILIWQFRILSRWRYLMKLPPIEINGPIDTRRMYSGRAQGISTVESVVSTFLGSYEVQNFQMWRLDDVEYTKQQIQWREDDIRRRLAWRLEDIKRTRRIQKLANERAIIDSRTEQLAVIAHLAVFMGFLTREAYSEAKLPNDANPTLIAFQGISAALGEFCTVLSMAIMVLIQMAVSRFASEELEGLLHQVKLEDLDYESPFMSWWLLRCEKEWILGLVFFRASIVFIVITLSILSWIRFNMNIGACIGITTLSAITLLYWYCRLQPRWHNVHKSH
;
A
#
# COMPACT_ATOMS: atom_id res chain seq x y z
N GLN A 1 -8.96 -6.24 3.98
CA GLN A 1 -7.74 -6.88 4.54
C GLN A 1 -6.48 -6.24 4.00
N ALA A 2 -6.34 -6.08 2.68
CA ALA A 2 -5.22 -5.35 2.09
C ALA A 2 -5.12 -3.92 2.64
N ASP A 3 -6.21 -3.15 2.57
CA ASP A 3 -6.25 -1.76 3.01
C ASP A 3 -5.90 -1.60 4.50
N THR A 4 -6.49 -2.44 5.36
CA THR A 4 -6.16 -2.46 6.80
C THR A 4 -4.69 -2.75 7.08
N ARG A 5 -4.02 -3.56 6.24
CA ARG A 5 -2.57 -3.82 6.37
C ARG A 5 -1.75 -2.67 5.81
N ALA A 6 -2.20 -2.05 4.72
CA ALA A 6 -1.59 -0.86 4.14
C ALA A 6 -1.58 0.31 5.13
N GLU A 7 -2.73 0.60 5.77
CA GLU A 7 -2.85 1.62 6.83
C GLU A 7 -1.91 1.34 8.01
N GLN A 8 -1.83 0.09 8.47
CA GLN A 8 -0.90 -0.32 9.54
C GLN A 8 0.56 -0.09 9.16
N LEU A 9 0.95 -0.48 7.94
CA LEU A 9 2.30 -0.29 7.42
C LEU A 9 2.65 1.20 7.30
N SER A 10 1.71 2.01 6.80
CA SER A 10 1.85 3.45 6.69
C SER A 10 2.07 4.09 8.06
N ALA A 11 1.18 3.82 9.03
CA ALA A 11 1.27 4.39 10.38
C ALA A 11 2.58 4.03 11.10
N ILE A 12 3.08 2.79 10.95
CA ILE A 12 4.38 2.39 11.51
C ILE A 12 5.52 3.11 10.81
N SER A 13 5.45 3.28 9.49
CA SER A 13 6.48 4.01 8.75
C SER A 13 6.55 5.49 9.17
N GLU A 14 5.41 6.15 9.37
CA GLU A 14 5.32 7.54 9.83
C GLU A 14 5.86 7.71 11.26
N LEU A 15 5.49 6.82 12.18
CA LEU A 15 6.02 6.83 13.55
C LEU A 15 7.52 6.54 13.59
N GLY A 16 7.99 5.60 12.75
CA GLY A 16 9.40 5.28 12.62
C GLY A 16 10.23 6.45 12.08
N ALA A 17 9.70 7.18 11.10
CA ALA A 17 10.26 8.44 10.62
C ALA A 17 10.39 9.43 11.76
N LEU A 18 9.28 9.76 12.42
CA LEU A 18 9.26 10.80 13.46
C LEU A 18 10.21 10.50 14.62
N LEU A 19 10.25 9.26 15.11
CA LEU A 19 11.18 8.87 16.17
C LEU A 19 12.64 8.83 15.71
N GLY A 20 12.91 8.32 14.51
CA GLY A 20 14.26 8.34 13.93
C GLY A 20 14.77 9.77 13.71
N GLY A 21 13.90 10.69 13.31
CA GLY A 21 14.19 12.11 13.18
C GLY A 21 14.50 12.77 14.52
N PHE A 22 13.71 12.48 15.57
CA PHE A 22 14.01 13.01 16.90
C PHE A 22 15.33 12.49 17.48
N ALA A 23 15.66 11.21 17.28
CA ALA A 23 16.96 10.66 17.66
C ALA A 23 18.11 11.37 16.93
N LEU A 24 17.93 11.66 15.64
CA LEU A 24 18.92 12.43 14.87
C LEU A 24 19.05 13.89 15.36
N VAL A 25 17.95 14.57 15.65
CA VAL A 25 18.00 15.95 16.18
C VAL A 25 18.65 15.97 17.57
N SER A 26 18.37 14.95 18.40
CA SER A 26 19.00 14.72 19.71
C SER A 26 20.53 14.66 19.57
N ILE A 27 21.06 13.80 18.69
CA ILE A 27 22.52 13.63 18.53
C ILE A 27 23.25 14.90 18.06
N ILE A 28 22.58 15.72 17.26
CA ILE A 28 23.18 16.93 16.71
C ILE A 28 23.16 18.07 17.74
N ASN A 29 22.04 18.24 18.45
CA ASN A 29 21.80 19.39 19.33
C ASN A 29 22.34 19.23 20.76
N VAL A 30 22.75 18.02 21.16
CA VAL A 30 23.38 17.83 22.47
C VAL A 30 24.71 18.60 22.53
N ASN A 31 24.77 19.57 23.45
CA ASN A 31 26.01 20.26 23.80
C ASN A 31 26.82 19.35 24.71
N VAL A 32 27.98 18.90 24.24
CA VAL A 32 28.89 18.01 24.98
C VAL A 32 29.85 18.86 25.83
N PRO A 33 29.76 18.83 27.17
CA PRO A 33 30.75 19.51 28.02
C PRO A 33 32.15 18.92 27.85
N GLU A 34 33.18 19.77 28.04
CA GLU A 34 34.60 19.42 27.78
C GLU A 34 35.15 18.30 28.68
N ASN A 35 34.58 18.12 29.87
CA ASN A 35 35.03 17.14 30.88
C ASN A 35 34.06 15.95 31.01
N ILE A 36 33.78 15.26 29.91
CA ILE A 36 32.94 14.05 29.90
C ILE A 36 33.79 12.78 29.86
N ASP A 37 33.32 11.75 30.56
CA ASP A 37 33.84 10.39 30.43
C ASP A 37 33.67 9.88 28.99
N LEU A 38 34.79 9.56 28.33
CA LEU A 38 34.80 9.08 26.96
C LEU A 38 33.95 7.82 26.77
N ASP A 39 33.86 6.97 27.79
CA ASP A 39 33.07 5.74 27.77
C ASP A 39 31.56 6.04 27.69
N LEU A 40 31.08 7.05 28.41
CA LEU A 40 29.67 7.46 28.37
C LEU A 40 29.32 8.04 26.99
N LEU A 41 30.23 8.85 26.43
CA LEU A 41 30.07 9.40 25.08
C LEU A 41 30.08 8.29 24.01
N TRP A 42 30.90 7.25 24.19
CA TRP A 42 30.92 6.09 23.31
C TRP A 42 29.58 5.34 23.33
N VAL A 43 29.09 5.00 24.53
CA VAL A 43 27.80 4.31 24.70
C VAL A 43 26.67 5.13 24.09
N TYR A 44 26.66 6.45 24.33
CA TYR A 44 25.68 7.36 23.74
C TYR A 44 25.68 7.32 22.21
N GLY A 45 26.86 7.49 21.59
CA GLY A 45 27.00 7.50 20.13
C GLY A 45 26.56 6.17 19.49
N VAL A 46 26.95 5.04 20.10
CA VAL A 46 26.58 3.70 19.60
C VAL A 46 25.07 3.46 19.74
N VAL A 47 24.47 3.75 20.90
CA VAL A 47 23.03 3.53 21.12
C VAL A 47 22.20 4.41 20.18
N SER A 48 22.57 5.68 20.01
CA SER A 48 21.87 6.60 19.11
C SER A 48 21.94 6.13 17.66
N ALA A 49 23.13 5.69 17.21
CA ALA A 49 23.29 5.19 15.85
C ALA A 49 22.50 3.90 15.59
N ILE A 50 22.52 2.94 16.54
CA ILE A 50 21.70 1.72 16.41
C ILE A 50 20.21 2.09 16.37
N THR A 51 19.77 3.06 17.18
CA THR A 51 18.38 3.55 17.19
C THR A 51 17.98 4.11 15.82
N ILE A 52 18.78 5.03 15.26
CA ILE A 52 18.53 5.64 13.94
C ILE A 52 18.53 4.55 12.87
N CYS A 53 19.52 3.66 12.83
CA CYS A 53 19.58 2.56 11.87
C CYS A 53 18.34 1.64 11.97
N CYS A 54 17.95 1.25 13.18
CA CYS A 54 16.78 0.39 13.38
C CYS A 54 15.49 1.08 12.88
N MET A 55 15.29 2.36 13.20
CA MET A 55 14.13 3.12 12.76
C MET A 55 14.09 3.29 11.24
N VAL A 56 15.20 3.71 10.63
CA VAL A 56 15.31 3.90 9.18
C VAL A 56 15.07 2.59 8.44
N ILE A 57 15.71 1.48 8.85
CA ILE A 57 15.49 0.18 8.21
C ILE A 57 14.03 -0.27 8.38
N SER A 58 13.43 -0.08 9.56
CA SER A 58 12.03 -0.45 9.79
C SER A 58 11.06 0.35 8.91
N LEU A 59 11.29 1.66 8.77
CA LEU A 59 10.52 2.54 7.90
C LEU A 59 10.62 2.10 6.44
N ILE A 60 11.84 1.81 5.98
CA ILE A 60 12.02 1.42 4.59
C ILE A 60 11.40 0.03 4.32
N MET A 61 11.53 -0.91 5.25
CA MET A 61 10.88 -2.22 5.13
C MET A 61 9.36 -2.08 5.07
N CYS A 62 8.76 -1.24 5.92
CA CYS A 62 7.32 -0.99 5.90
C CYS A 62 6.87 -0.31 4.59
N ALA A 63 7.65 0.66 4.09
CA ALA A 63 7.37 1.32 2.82
C ALA A 63 7.39 0.34 1.62
N ILE A 64 8.31 -0.61 1.64
CA ILE A 64 8.44 -1.62 0.57
C ILE A 64 7.33 -2.65 0.64
N LEU A 65 6.96 -3.06 1.85
CA LEU A 65 5.79 -3.91 2.07
C LEU A 65 4.51 -3.20 1.64
N LEU A 66 4.37 -1.91 1.93
CA LEU A 66 3.23 -1.10 1.50
C LEU A 66 3.15 -1.04 -0.03
N LEU A 67 4.29 -0.83 -0.70
CA LEU A 67 4.38 -0.87 -2.15
C LEU A 67 4.05 -2.26 -2.73
N ALA A 68 4.50 -3.34 -2.07
CA ALA A 68 4.18 -4.71 -2.48
C ALA A 68 2.68 -5.01 -2.33
N VAL A 69 2.06 -4.61 -1.21
CA VAL A 69 0.62 -4.80 -0.93
C VAL A 69 -0.25 -4.04 -1.92
N THR A 70 0.04 -2.75 -2.12
CA THR A 70 -0.70 -1.90 -3.07
C THR A 70 -0.56 -2.42 -4.50
N ARG A 71 0.62 -2.91 -4.89
CA ARG A 71 0.80 -3.54 -6.20
C ARG A 71 -0.01 -4.84 -6.31
N TYR A 72 0.03 -5.68 -5.29
CA TYR A 72 -0.70 -6.94 -5.29
C TYR A 72 -2.22 -6.70 -5.40
N SER A 73 -2.74 -5.76 -4.61
CA SER A 73 -4.18 -5.41 -4.64
C SER A 73 -4.60 -4.86 -6.00
N ALA A 74 -3.74 -4.10 -6.68
CA ALA A 74 -4.03 -3.53 -7.99
C ALA A 74 -3.94 -4.51 -9.17
N HIS A 75 -3.02 -5.49 -9.12
CA HIS A 75 -2.70 -6.29 -10.32
C HIS A 75 -2.90 -7.79 -10.16
N GLU A 76 -2.34 -8.37 -9.11
CA GLU A 76 -2.29 -9.82 -8.94
C GLU A 76 -3.60 -10.33 -8.31
N LEU A 77 -4.27 -9.52 -7.51
CA LEU A 77 -5.49 -9.91 -6.80
C LEU A 77 -6.61 -10.31 -7.74
N GLU A 78 -6.91 -9.52 -8.78
CA GLU A 78 -7.98 -9.86 -9.72
C GLU A 78 -7.67 -11.13 -10.51
N TYR A 79 -6.42 -11.30 -10.94
CA TYR A 79 -5.97 -12.49 -11.63
C TYR A 79 -6.07 -13.75 -10.75
N ASP A 80 -5.60 -13.66 -9.51
CA ASP A 80 -5.65 -14.75 -8.54
C ASP A 80 -7.09 -15.13 -8.19
N VAL A 81 -7.98 -14.13 -7.99
CA VAL A 81 -9.41 -14.36 -7.73
C VAL A 81 -10.09 -15.03 -8.92
N ARG A 82 -9.81 -14.61 -10.16
CA ARG A 82 -10.37 -15.23 -11.38
C ARG A 82 -9.94 -16.69 -11.58
N LYS A 83 -8.80 -17.09 -11.01
CA LYS A 83 -8.26 -18.45 -11.13
C LYS A 83 -8.85 -19.40 -10.08
N MET A 84 -9.37 -18.88 -8.97
CA MET A 84 -10.00 -19.68 -7.93
C MET A 84 -11.39 -20.13 -8.34
N LYS A 85 -11.82 -21.27 -7.80
CA LYS A 85 -13.21 -21.74 -7.96
C LYS A 85 -14.11 -20.96 -7.00
N ASP A 86 -15.35 -20.68 -7.40
CA ASP A 86 -16.32 -19.94 -6.59
C ASP A 86 -16.51 -20.52 -5.18
N GLU A 87 -16.41 -21.84 -5.02
CA GLU A 87 -16.53 -22.53 -3.72
C GLU A 87 -15.35 -22.25 -2.78
N GLU A 88 -14.15 -21.92 -3.29
CA GLU A 88 -12.93 -21.72 -2.50
C GLU A 88 -12.74 -20.25 -2.07
N ILE A 89 -13.37 -19.30 -2.77
CA ILE A 89 -13.24 -17.85 -2.55
C ILE A 89 -13.70 -17.44 -1.14
N ASP A 90 -14.73 -18.09 -0.62
CA ASP A 90 -15.30 -17.78 0.70
C ASP A 90 -14.46 -18.33 1.86
N PHE A 91 -13.58 -19.31 1.61
CA PHE A 91 -12.81 -19.99 2.65
C PHE A 91 -11.35 -19.54 2.74
N GLU A 92 -10.71 -19.28 1.60
CA GLU A 92 -9.30 -18.90 1.54
C GLU A 92 -9.14 -17.55 0.86
N SER A 93 -8.69 -16.52 1.61
CA SER A 93 -8.42 -15.23 0.99
C SER A 93 -7.08 -15.26 0.23
N PRO A 94 -7.06 -15.01 -1.11
CA PRO A 94 -5.84 -15.02 -1.92
C PRO A 94 -4.73 -14.16 -1.33
N PHE A 95 -5.14 -12.99 -0.86
CA PHE A 95 -4.27 -12.03 -0.21
C PHE A 95 -3.55 -12.62 1.00
N HIS A 96 -4.22 -13.42 1.82
CA HIS A 96 -3.62 -13.97 3.03
C HIS A 96 -2.55 -15.01 2.72
N ILE A 97 -2.81 -15.90 1.75
CA ILE A 97 -1.83 -16.90 1.30
C ILE A 97 -0.60 -16.20 0.70
N TRP A 98 -0.83 -15.20 -0.16
CA TRP A 98 0.24 -14.40 -0.74
C TRP A 98 1.07 -13.69 0.33
N TRP A 99 0.40 -13.07 1.31
CA TRP A 99 1.03 -12.34 2.42
C TRP A 99 1.89 -13.28 3.27
N LEU A 100 1.35 -14.43 3.68
CA LEU A 100 2.09 -15.43 4.46
C LEU A 100 3.34 -15.91 3.74
N LYS A 101 3.26 -16.10 2.42
CA LYS A 101 4.36 -16.63 1.62
C LYS A 101 5.45 -15.60 1.34
N LYS A 102 5.08 -14.36 1.04
CA LYS A 102 6.03 -13.32 0.57
C LYS A 102 6.36 -12.25 1.60
N CYS A 103 5.42 -11.86 2.45
CA CYS A 103 5.51 -10.64 3.26
C CYS A 103 5.71 -10.90 4.75
N GLU A 104 5.19 -11.99 5.30
CA GLU A 104 5.17 -12.23 6.75
C GLU A 104 6.55 -12.21 7.41
N THR A 105 7.56 -12.79 6.76
CA THR A 105 8.94 -12.80 7.27
C THR A 105 9.55 -11.40 7.30
N ASP A 106 9.30 -10.58 6.28
CA ASP A 106 9.84 -9.23 6.21
C ASP A 106 9.07 -8.27 7.11
N TRP A 107 7.77 -8.46 7.24
CA TRP A 107 6.91 -7.75 8.17
C TRP A 107 7.33 -8.00 9.62
N SER A 108 7.50 -9.26 10.00
CA SER A 108 7.93 -9.61 11.36
C SER A 108 9.33 -9.05 11.67
N LEU A 109 10.24 -9.03 10.70
CA LEU A 109 11.55 -8.39 10.85
C LEU A 109 11.45 -6.87 10.97
N GLY A 110 10.70 -6.20 10.09
CA GLY A 110 10.50 -4.75 10.13
C GLY A 110 9.87 -4.31 11.45
N TYR A 111 8.87 -5.05 11.91
CA TYR A 111 8.24 -4.85 13.21
C TYR A 111 9.20 -5.09 14.39
N PHE A 112 10.02 -6.14 14.31
CA PHE A 112 11.05 -6.40 15.33
C PHE A 112 12.06 -5.25 15.42
N LEU A 113 12.50 -4.72 14.28
CA LEU A 113 13.41 -3.57 14.22
C LEU A 113 12.75 -2.30 14.77
N PHE A 114 11.51 -2.01 14.38
CA PHE A 114 10.76 -0.88 14.91
C PHE A 114 10.64 -0.96 16.43
N ARG A 115 10.23 -2.12 16.96
CA ARG A 115 10.12 -2.36 18.41
C ARG A 115 11.45 -2.17 19.15
N THR A 116 12.53 -2.69 18.57
CA THR A 116 13.86 -2.58 19.14
C THR A 116 14.31 -1.12 19.11
N GLY A 117 14.07 -0.42 18.01
CA GLY A 117 14.32 1.01 17.87
C GLY A 117 13.60 1.84 18.93
N VAL A 118 12.30 1.63 19.18
CA VAL A 118 11.55 2.40 20.20
C VAL A 118 12.15 2.17 21.59
N SER A 119 12.56 0.93 21.89
CA SER A 119 13.16 0.61 23.18
C SER A 119 14.53 1.27 23.34
N LEU A 120 15.35 1.26 22.29
CA LEU A 120 16.65 1.92 22.27
C LEU A 120 16.54 3.44 22.35
N PHE A 121 15.52 4.04 21.72
CA PHE A 121 15.23 5.47 21.82
C PHE A 121 14.95 5.91 23.26
N LEU A 122 14.19 5.13 24.03
CA LEU A 122 13.97 5.43 25.45
C LEU A 122 15.25 5.26 26.29
N ILE A 123 16.10 4.28 25.95
CA ILE A 123 17.42 4.12 26.57
C ILE A 123 18.31 5.33 26.24
N GLU A 124 18.29 5.78 24.98
CA GLU A 124 19.01 6.96 24.51
C GLU A 124 18.62 8.19 25.33
N LEU A 125 17.33 8.47 25.55
CA LEU A 125 16.88 9.58 26.40
C LEU A 125 17.44 9.50 27.82
N GLY A 126 17.54 8.29 28.38
CA GLY A 126 18.21 8.06 29.66
C GLY A 126 19.68 8.46 29.59
N ILE A 127 20.44 7.96 28.60
CA ILE A 127 21.87 8.24 28.44
C ILE A 127 22.13 9.73 28.17
N VAL A 128 21.34 10.37 27.30
CA VAL A 128 21.42 11.82 26.99
C VAL A 128 21.32 12.64 28.27
N SER A 129 20.47 12.24 29.22
CA SER A 129 20.35 12.96 30.48
C SER A 129 21.66 12.98 31.28
N TRP A 130 22.44 11.89 31.24
CA TRP A 130 23.75 11.82 31.88
C TRP A 130 24.80 12.64 31.14
N VAL A 131 24.75 12.66 29.80
CA VAL A 131 25.65 13.48 28.97
C VAL A 131 25.40 14.98 29.22
N GLN A 132 24.14 15.41 29.24
CA GLN A 132 23.79 16.83 29.34
C GLN A 132 23.82 17.35 30.79
N TYR A 133 23.38 16.56 31.76
CA TYR A 133 23.24 16.96 33.16
C TYR A 133 24.25 16.28 34.09
N ASN A 134 25.47 16.04 33.61
CA ASN A 134 26.52 15.40 34.42
C ASN A 134 26.74 16.10 35.78
N LEU A 135 26.63 17.43 35.81
CA LEU A 135 26.75 18.23 37.04
C LEU A 135 25.55 18.10 38.00
N TYR A 136 24.35 17.77 37.48
CA TYR A 136 23.11 17.70 38.25
C TYR A 136 22.55 16.27 38.26
N GLN A 137 23.24 15.38 39.00
CA GLN A 137 22.94 13.95 39.05
C GLN A 137 21.48 13.62 39.41
N THR A 138 20.84 14.40 40.28
CA THR A 138 19.44 14.21 40.67
C THR A 138 18.49 14.32 39.47
N THR A 139 18.75 15.27 38.57
CA THR A 139 17.99 15.46 37.33
C THR A 139 18.18 14.25 36.41
N SER A 140 19.41 13.79 36.19
CA SER A 140 19.72 12.64 35.33
C SER A 140 19.08 11.35 35.85
N ILE A 141 19.11 11.13 37.17
CA ILE A 141 18.45 9.99 37.81
C ILE A 141 16.93 10.06 37.57
N SER A 142 16.32 11.23 37.75
CA SER A 142 14.87 11.39 37.55
C SER A 142 14.43 11.09 36.11
N ILE A 143 15.17 11.60 35.11
CA ILE A 143 14.89 11.36 33.69
C ILE A 143 15.09 9.88 33.35
N SER A 144 16.15 9.25 33.88
CA SER A 144 16.42 7.82 33.69
C SER A 144 15.34 6.93 34.29
N VAL A 145 14.79 7.29 35.46
CA VAL A 145 13.66 6.58 36.09
C VAL A 145 12.41 6.70 35.22
N VAL A 146 12.10 7.90 34.72
CA VAL A 146 10.95 8.12 33.82
C VAL A 146 11.12 7.33 32.52
N ALA A 147 12.31 7.35 31.92
CA ALA A 147 12.62 6.55 30.73
C ALA A 147 12.47 5.04 31.00
N GLY A 148 12.95 4.56 32.15
CA GLY A 148 12.78 3.18 32.60
C GLY A 148 11.31 2.79 32.77
N LEU A 149 10.49 3.63 33.40
CA LEU A 149 9.04 3.43 33.49
C LEU A 149 8.38 3.42 32.10
N GLY A 150 8.82 4.30 31.20
CA GLY A 150 8.39 4.31 29.80
C GLY A 150 8.69 2.98 29.10
N ILE A 151 9.88 2.43 29.29
CA ILE A 151 10.27 1.11 28.76
C ILE A 151 9.39 0.01 29.35
N LEU A 152 9.15 0.01 30.66
CA LEU A 152 8.29 -1.01 31.28
C LEU A 152 6.86 -0.92 30.76
N ILE A 153 6.29 0.29 30.63
CA ILE A 153 4.96 0.49 30.07
C ILE A 153 4.93 -0.01 28.62
N TRP A 154 5.93 0.35 27.81
CA TRP A 154 6.05 -0.10 26.43
C TRP A 154 6.10 -1.64 26.34
N GLN A 155 7.00 -2.26 27.10
CA GLN A 155 7.22 -3.70 27.11
C GLN A 155 6.00 -4.47 27.64
N PHE A 156 5.33 -3.98 28.70
CA PHE A 156 4.23 -4.73 29.32
C PHE A 156 2.86 -4.44 28.72
N ARG A 157 2.52 -3.18 28.44
CA ARG A 157 1.18 -2.80 27.96
C ARG A 157 1.06 -2.90 26.47
N ILE A 158 2.04 -2.38 25.74
CA ILE A 158 1.96 -2.26 24.29
C ILE A 158 2.31 -3.60 23.64
N LEU A 159 3.36 -4.29 24.09
CA LEU A 159 3.69 -5.61 23.51
C LEU A 159 2.64 -6.68 23.80
N SER A 160 2.05 -6.69 25.00
CA SER A 160 1.04 -7.69 25.32
C SER A 160 -0.18 -7.52 24.41
N ARG A 161 -0.69 -6.30 24.27
CA ARG A 161 -1.85 -6.00 23.42
C ARG A 161 -1.57 -6.20 21.92
N TRP A 162 -0.39 -5.79 21.45
CA TRP A 162 -0.02 -5.95 20.05
C TRP A 162 0.19 -7.42 19.66
N ARG A 163 0.66 -8.26 20.58
CA ARG A 163 0.76 -9.71 20.34
C ARG A 163 -0.60 -10.36 20.11
N TYR A 164 -1.65 -9.84 20.74
CA TYR A 164 -3.03 -10.30 20.54
C TYR A 164 -3.67 -9.74 19.26
N LEU A 165 -3.44 -8.47 18.93
CA LEU A 165 -3.96 -7.87 17.69
C LEU A 165 -3.35 -8.49 16.41
N MET A 166 -2.14 -9.05 16.51
CA MET A 166 -1.43 -9.69 15.39
C MET A 166 -1.74 -11.18 15.23
N LYS A 167 -2.25 -11.85 16.26
CA LYS A 167 -2.80 -13.21 16.13
C LYS A 167 -4.28 -13.10 15.79
N LEU A 168 -4.63 -13.25 14.52
CA LEU A 168 -6.04 -13.35 14.14
C LEU A 168 -6.66 -14.60 14.78
N PRO A 169 -7.92 -14.53 15.25
CA PRO A 169 -8.65 -15.72 15.68
C PRO A 169 -8.90 -16.64 14.49
N PRO A 170 -8.89 -17.97 14.69
CA PRO A 170 -9.32 -18.92 13.67
C PRO A 170 -10.80 -18.66 13.34
N ILE A 171 -11.11 -18.60 12.05
CA ILE A 171 -12.48 -18.44 11.55
C ILE A 171 -13.18 -19.78 11.72
N GLU A 172 -14.15 -19.86 12.64
CA GLU A 172 -15.06 -21.01 12.74
C GLU A 172 -16.17 -20.88 11.70
N ILE A 173 -16.24 -21.87 10.80
CA ILE A 173 -17.18 -21.99 9.68
C ILE A 173 -18.38 -22.83 10.15
N ASN A 174 -19.59 -22.26 10.20
CA ASN A 174 -20.90 -22.95 10.25
C ASN A 174 -21.97 -21.92 9.85
N GLY A 175 -22.86 -22.07 8.87
CA GLY A 175 -23.26 -23.17 7.99
C GLY A 175 -24.24 -22.68 6.90
N PRO A 176 -24.84 -23.56 6.09
CA PRO A 176 -25.59 -23.17 4.88
C PRO A 176 -27.06 -22.80 5.14
N ILE A 177 -27.54 -21.81 4.38
CA ILE A 177 -28.93 -21.33 4.34
C ILE A 177 -29.74 -22.17 3.34
N ASP A 178 -30.72 -22.91 3.85
CA ASP A 178 -31.65 -23.74 3.09
C ASP A 178 -32.76 -22.87 2.46
N THR A 179 -32.82 -22.82 1.12
CA THR A 179 -33.87 -22.11 0.38
C THR A 179 -34.65 -23.08 -0.50
N ARG A 180 -35.78 -23.57 0.03
CA ARG A 180 -36.78 -24.30 -0.74
C ARG A 180 -38.16 -23.67 -0.55
N ARG A 181 -38.67 -22.98 -1.59
CA ARG A 181 -40.10 -22.68 -1.74
C ARG A 181 -40.63 -23.20 -3.07
N MET A 182 -41.67 -24.02 -2.92
CA MET A 182 -42.57 -24.56 -3.92
C MET A 182 -43.33 -23.45 -4.67
N TYR A 183 -43.68 -23.72 -5.93
CA TYR A 183 -44.99 -23.32 -6.46
C TYR A 183 -45.69 -24.53 -7.11
N SER A 184 -46.80 -24.90 -6.48
CA SER A 184 -47.86 -25.77 -6.97
C SER A 184 -48.93 -24.89 -7.63
N GLY A 185 -49.48 -25.33 -8.75
CA GLY A 185 -50.59 -24.66 -9.43
C GLY A 185 -51.18 -25.53 -10.54
N ARG A 186 -51.98 -26.53 -10.14
CA ARG A 186 -52.82 -27.33 -11.04
C ARG A 186 -54.26 -26.86 -10.86
N ALA A 187 -54.96 -26.54 -11.94
CA ALA A 187 -56.42 -26.38 -11.97
C ALA A 187 -57.00 -27.25 -13.09
N GLN A 188 -57.78 -28.26 -12.70
CA GLN A 188 -58.82 -28.93 -13.49
C GLN A 188 -59.97 -27.90 -13.67
N GLY A 189 -60.57 -27.69 -14.84
CA GLY A 189 -61.50 -28.60 -15.54
C GLY A 189 -62.94 -28.36 -15.04
N ILE A 190 -63.92 -28.19 -15.95
CA ILE A 190 -65.28 -28.80 -15.92
C ILE A 190 -66.23 -28.26 -17.03
N SER A 191 -66.87 -29.25 -17.66
CA SER A 191 -68.18 -29.44 -18.32
C SER A 191 -68.77 -28.50 -19.39
N THR A 192 -69.00 -29.15 -20.52
CA THR A 192 -70.06 -29.00 -21.54
C THR A 192 -71.49 -29.16 -21.01
N VAL A 193 -72.47 -28.50 -21.63
CA VAL A 193 -73.61 -29.06 -22.43
C VAL A 193 -74.56 -27.91 -22.78
N GLU A 194 -74.79 -27.65 -24.07
CA GLU A 194 -76.12 -27.31 -24.61
C GLU A 194 -76.10 -27.39 -26.14
N SER A 195 -77.04 -28.16 -26.70
CA SER A 195 -77.22 -28.45 -28.12
C SER A 195 -78.66 -28.13 -28.53
N VAL A 196 -78.90 -28.10 -29.85
CA VAL A 196 -80.20 -28.04 -30.55
C VAL A 196 -80.67 -26.64 -31.04
N VAL A 197 -79.76 -25.78 -31.50
CA VAL A 197 -80.11 -24.61 -32.37
C VAL A 197 -79.26 -24.55 -33.66
N SER A 198 -78.43 -25.55 -33.95
CA SER A 198 -77.36 -25.47 -34.98
C SER A 198 -77.73 -25.94 -36.40
N THR A 199 -79.01 -26.08 -36.75
CA THR A 199 -79.38 -26.74 -38.04
C THR A 199 -80.20 -25.88 -39.00
N PHE A 200 -80.58 -24.65 -38.64
CA PHE A 200 -81.22 -23.71 -39.58
C PHE A 200 -80.46 -22.40 -39.82
N LEU A 201 -79.35 -22.16 -39.12
CA LEU A 201 -78.42 -21.04 -39.33
C LEU A 201 -77.23 -21.42 -40.25
N GLY A 202 -77.18 -22.66 -40.73
CA GLY A 202 -75.97 -23.33 -41.26
C GLY A 202 -75.32 -22.80 -42.55
N SER A 203 -75.93 -21.91 -43.34
CA SER A 203 -75.23 -21.29 -44.49
C SER A 203 -74.57 -19.97 -44.12
N TYR A 204 -75.20 -19.18 -43.24
CA TYR A 204 -74.65 -17.94 -42.69
C TYR A 204 -73.64 -18.24 -41.57
N GLU A 205 -73.91 -19.25 -40.74
CA GLU A 205 -72.97 -19.77 -39.74
C GLU A 205 -71.73 -20.37 -40.37
N VAL A 206 -71.82 -21.13 -41.47
CA VAL A 206 -70.62 -21.72 -42.09
C VAL A 206 -69.69 -20.64 -42.67
N GLN A 207 -70.23 -19.56 -43.24
CA GLN A 207 -69.42 -18.42 -43.66
C GLN A 207 -68.82 -17.67 -42.47
N ASN A 208 -69.61 -17.43 -41.40
CA ASN A 208 -69.09 -16.82 -40.17
C ASN A 208 -68.06 -17.70 -39.45
N PHE A 209 -68.21 -19.02 -39.46
CA PHE A 209 -67.23 -19.96 -38.88
C PHE A 209 -65.93 -19.98 -39.70
N GLN A 210 -66.02 -19.88 -41.03
CA GLN A 210 -64.84 -19.73 -41.87
C GLN A 210 -64.15 -18.39 -41.60
N MET A 211 -64.92 -17.30 -41.46
CA MET A 211 -64.40 -15.97 -41.14
C MET A 211 -63.77 -15.93 -39.75
N TRP A 212 -64.44 -16.44 -38.71
CA TRP A 212 -63.92 -16.54 -37.36
C TRP A 212 -62.69 -17.44 -37.26
N ARG A 213 -62.62 -18.52 -38.05
CA ARG A 213 -61.43 -19.36 -38.08
C ARG A 213 -60.24 -18.66 -38.75
N LEU A 214 -60.48 -17.86 -39.79
CA LEU A 214 -59.44 -17.03 -40.40
C LEU A 214 -58.99 -15.93 -39.42
N ASP A 215 -59.92 -15.26 -38.75
CA ASP A 215 -59.65 -14.27 -37.71
C ASP A 215 -58.90 -14.88 -36.53
N ASP A 216 -59.25 -16.08 -36.08
CA ASP A 216 -58.53 -16.82 -35.03
C ASP A 216 -57.10 -17.17 -35.45
N VAL A 217 -56.91 -17.59 -36.71
CA VAL A 217 -55.58 -17.88 -37.26
C VAL A 217 -54.75 -16.60 -37.34
N GLU A 218 -55.33 -15.49 -37.77
CA GLU A 218 -54.66 -14.19 -37.82
C GLU A 218 -54.35 -13.65 -36.43
N TYR A 219 -55.30 -13.74 -35.50
CA TYR A 219 -55.13 -13.39 -34.10
C TYR A 219 -54.02 -14.20 -33.44
N THR A 220 -53.98 -15.52 -33.68
CA THR A 220 -52.92 -16.39 -33.17
C THR A 220 -51.56 -16.01 -33.75
N LYS A 221 -51.49 -15.67 -35.05
CA LYS A 221 -50.25 -15.16 -35.67
C LYS A 221 -49.79 -13.85 -35.04
N GLN A 222 -50.70 -12.90 -34.79
CA GLN A 222 -50.39 -11.64 -34.12
C GLN A 222 -49.90 -11.89 -32.68
N GLN A 223 -50.52 -12.80 -31.94
CA GLN A 223 -50.04 -13.16 -30.60
C GLN A 223 -48.63 -13.76 -30.63
N ILE A 224 -48.33 -14.64 -31.59
CA ILE A 224 -47.00 -15.21 -31.77
C ILE A 224 -46.00 -14.08 -32.06
N GLN A 225 -46.32 -13.19 -32.99
CA GLN A 225 -45.49 -12.04 -33.32
C GLN A 225 -45.23 -11.14 -32.09
N TRP A 226 -46.26 -10.81 -31.31
CA TRP A 226 -46.09 -10.01 -30.10
C TRP A 226 -45.21 -10.69 -29.05
N ARG A 227 -45.32 -12.02 -28.91
CA ARG A 227 -44.44 -12.78 -28.00
C ARG A 227 -42.99 -12.75 -28.50
N GLU A 228 -42.76 -12.94 -29.79
CA GLU A 228 -41.42 -12.88 -30.37
C GLU A 228 -40.81 -11.48 -30.20
N ASP A 229 -41.57 -10.42 -30.48
CA ASP A 229 -41.14 -9.04 -30.32
C ASP A 229 -40.90 -8.68 -28.83
N ASP A 230 -41.71 -9.21 -27.92
CA ASP A 230 -41.48 -9.04 -26.48
C ASP A 230 -40.21 -9.77 -26.01
N ILE A 231 -39.97 -10.99 -26.48
CA ILE A 231 -38.73 -11.74 -26.20
C ILE A 231 -37.51 -11.00 -26.75
N ARG A 232 -37.56 -10.51 -28.00
CA ARG A 232 -36.47 -9.75 -28.63
C ARG A 232 -36.17 -8.46 -27.87
N ARG A 233 -37.20 -7.71 -27.46
CA ARG A 233 -37.03 -6.50 -26.65
C ARG A 233 -36.43 -6.80 -25.28
N ARG A 234 -36.92 -7.84 -24.59
CA ARG A 234 -36.36 -8.27 -23.30
C ARG A 234 -34.90 -8.71 -23.43
N LEU A 235 -34.56 -9.46 -24.46
CA LEU A 235 -33.17 -9.86 -24.73
C LEU A 235 -32.28 -8.64 -25.03
N ALA A 236 -32.75 -7.71 -25.86
CA ALA A 236 -32.02 -6.49 -26.17
C ALA A 236 -31.76 -5.63 -24.92
N TRP A 237 -32.78 -5.44 -24.08
CA TRP A 237 -32.66 -4.76 -22.80
C TRP A 237 -31.69 -5.46 -21.85
N ARG A 238 -31.77 -6.78 -21.73
CA ARG A 238 -30.85 -7.55 -20.88
C ARG A 238 -29.41 -7.43 -21.35
N LEU A 239 -29.17 -7.48 -22.66
CA LEU A 239 -27.83 -7.29 -23.21
C LEU A 239 -27.30 -5.87 -22.95
N GLU A 240 -28.14 -4.86 -23.04
CA GLU A 240 -27.76 -3.48 -22.73
C GLU A 240 -27.46 -3.27 -21.24
N ASP A 241 -28.26 -3.88 -20.37
CA ASP A 241 -28.04 -3.85 -18.92
C ASP A 241 -26.75 -4.59 -18.51
N ILE A 242 -26.48 -5.76 -19.11
CA ILE A 242 -25.21 -6.49 -18.95
C ILE A 242 -24.03 -5.63 -19.44
N LYS A 243 -24.17 -4.96 -20.59
CA LYS A 243 -23.14 -4.05 -21.12
C LYS A 243 -22.84 -2.91 -20.16
N ARG A 244 -23.90 -2.27 -19.62
CA ARG A 244 -23.78 -1.15 -18.68
C ARG A 244 -23.12 -1.58 -17.39
N THR A 245 -23.58 -2.65 -16.78
CA THR A 245 -23.05 -3.18 -15.51
C THR A 245 -21.59 -3.57 -15.63
N ARG A 246 -21.19 -4.28 -16.69
CA ARG A 246 -19.78 -4.62 -16.95
C ARG A 246 -18.89 -3.39 -17.09
N ARG A 247 -19.34 -2.35 -17.81
CA ARG A 247 -18.59 -1.09 -17.95
C ARG A 247 -18.40 -0.38 -16.61
N ILE A 248 -19.45 -0.32 -15.79
CA ILE A 248 -19.37 0.29 -14.45
C ILE A 248 -18.39 -0.48 -13.56
N GLN A 249 -18.46 -1.82 -13.58
CA GLN A 249 -17.52 -2.66 -12.83
C GLN A 249 -16.08 -2.47 -13.30
N LYS A 250 -15.85 -2.46 -14.62
CA LYS A 250 -14.53 -2.21 -15.18
C LYS A 250 -14.01 -0.81 -14.82
N LEU A 251 -14.85 0.21 -14.90
CA LEU A 251 -14.49 1.57 -14.48
C LEU A 251 -14.11 1.64 -13.00
N ALA A 252 -14.88 0.98 -12.13
CA ALA A 252 -14.56 0.89 -10.71
C ALA A 252 -13.21 0.18 -10.47
N ASN A 253 -12.93 -0.88 -11.22
CA ASN A 253 -11.66 -1.60 -11.15
C ASN A 253 -10.48 -0.71 -11.61
N GLU A 254 -10.58 -0.07 -12.78
CA GLU A 254 -9.53 0.84 -13.27
C GLU A 254 -9.27 2.00 -12.29
N ARG A 255 -10.31 2.54 -11.64
CA ARG A 255 -10.15 3.56 -10.59
C ARG A 255 -9.42 3.01 -9.37
N ALA A 256 -9.75 1.81 -8.90
CA ALA A 256 -9.04 1.19 -7.79
C ALA A 256 -7.54 0.97 -8.09
N ILE A 257 -7.21 0.60 -9.34
CA ILE A 257 -5.83 0.47 -9.80
C ILE A 257 -5.12 1.83 -9.78
N ILE A 258 -5.77 2.88 -10.28
CA ILE A 258 -5.26 4.25 -10.26
C ILE A 258 -5.01 4.72 -8.83
N ASP A 259 -5.99 4.55 -7.94
CA ASP A 259 -5.91 4.95 -6.54
C ASP A 259 -4.72 4.27 -5.84
N SER A 260 -4.52 2.97 -6.07
CA SER A 260 -3.36 2.24 -5.54
C SER A 260 -2.03 2.80 -6.06
N ARG A 261 -1.93 3.17 -7.35
CA ARG A 261 -0.71 3.81 -7.88
C ARG A 261 -0.50 5.20 -7.32
N THR A 262 -1.55 5.99 -7.14
CA THR A 262 -1.49 7.30 -6.53
C THR A 262 -1.02 7.22 -5.08
N GLU A 263 -1.49 6.23 -4.32
CA GLU A 263 -1.02 5.97 -2.95
C GLU A 263 0.47 5.61 -2.93
N GLN A 264 0.93 4.73 -3.83
CA GLN A 264 2.36 4.41 -3.97
C GLN A 264 3.22 5.64 -4.23
N LEU A 265 2.79 6.49 -5.18
CA LEU A 265 3.48 7.73 -5.52
C LEU A 265 3.55 8.68 -4.32
N ALA A 266 2.44 8.84 -3.61
CA ALA A 266 2.37 9.70 -2.43
C ALA A 266 3.28 9.23 -1.30
N VAL A 267 3.29 7.93 -1.01
CA VAL A 267 4.17 7.34 0.02
C VAL A 267 5.64 7.59 -0.31
N ILE A 268 6.06 7.33 -1.54
CA ILE A 268 7.47 7.55 -1.93
C ILE A 268 7.82 9.04 -1.89
N ALA A 269 6.92 9.92 -2.33
CA ALA A 269 7.12 11.36 -2.25
C ALA A 269 7.28 11.83 -0.79
N HIS A 270 6.42 11.37 0.13
CA HIS A 270 6.52 11.69 1.55
C HIS A 270 7.83 11.20 2.16
N LEU A 271 8.25 9.97 1.84
CA LEU A 271 9.52 9.43 2.31
C LEU A 271 10.71 10.22 1.74
N ALA A 272 10.66 10.62 0.47
CA ALA A 272 11.70 11.44 -0.14
C ALA A 272 11.84 12.81 0.56
N VAL A 273 10.71 13.46 0.85
CA VAL A 273 10.67 14.73 1.61
C VAL A 273 11.26 14.56 2.99
N PHE A 274 10.83 13.52 3.72
CA PHE A 274 11.31 13.24 5.06
C PHE A 274 12.83 12.99 5.08
N MET A 275 13.32 12.16 4.15
CA MET A 275 14.75 11.90 4.01
C MET A 275 15.54 13.17 3.65
N GLY A 276 15.00 14.00 2.76
CA GLY A 276 15.59 15.31 2.42
C GLY A 276 15.69 16.22 3.63
N PHE A 277 14.62 16.31 4.43
CA PHE A 277 14.60 17.07 5.68
C PHE A 277 15.68 16.59 6.66
N LEU A 278 15.79 15.28 6.90
CA LEU A 278 16.83 14.74 7.79
C LEU A 278 18.26 15.05 7.31
N THR A 279 18.48 14.99 5.99
CA THR A 279 19.78 15.31 5.39
C THR A 279 20.15 16.77 5.64
N ARG A 280 19.17 17.66 5.43
CA ARG A 280 19.31 19.09 5.63
C ARG A 280 19.63 19.40 7.09
N GLU A 281 18.83 18.89 8.03
CA GLU A 281 19.05 19.08 9.47
C GLU A 281 20.41 18.53 9.92
N ALA A 282 20.79 17.34 9.46
CA ALA A 282 22.09 16.74 9.74
C ALA A 282 23.27 17.59 9.25
N TYR A 283 23.07 18.36 8.18
CA TYR A 283 24.09 19.25 7.65
C TYR A 283 24.09 20.62 8.32
N SER A 284 22.91 21.26 8.44
CA SER A 284 22.80 22.64 8.92
C SER A 284 23.08 22.80 10.41
N GLU A 285 22.65 21.82 11.23
CA GLU A 285 22.79 21.89 12.69
C GLU A 285 24.13 21.29 13.18
N ALA A 286 24.93 20.71 12.28
CA ALA A 286 26.24 20.20 12.63
C ALA A 286 27.19 21.36 12.99
N LYS A 287 27.27 21.69 14.28
CA LYS A 287 28.28 22.62 14.81
C LYS A 287 29.67 22.02 14.56
N LEU A 288 30.34 22.51 13.53
CA LEU A 288 31.67 22.07 13.11
C LEU A 288 32.70 22.52 14.16
N PRO A 289 33.58 21.62 14.65
CA PRO A 289 34.71 22.03 15.47
C PRO A 289 35.70 22.85 14.63
N ASN A 290 36.33 23.86 15.25
CA ASN A 290 37.27 24.77 14.57
C ASN A 290 38.48 24.03 13.95
N ASP A 291 38.83 22.86 14.49
CA ASP A 291 39.97 22.05 14.05
C ASP A 291 39.58 20.92 13.08
N ALA A 292 38.34 20.90 12.58
CA ALA A 292 37.89 19.86 11.67
C ALA A 292 38.65 19.92 10.34
N ASN A 293 39.02 18.74 9.83
CA ASN A 293 39.73 18.62 8.56
C ASN A 293 38.86 19.19 7.42
N PRO A 294 39.33 20.21 6.68
CA PRO A 294 38.54 20.88 5.64
C PRO A 294 38.10 19.93 4.53
N THR A 295 38.87 18.87 4.27
CA THR A 295 38.51 17.86 3.27
C THR A 295 37.28 17.05 3.69
N LEU A 296 37.16 16.66 4.95
CA LEU A 296 35.99 15.93 5.45
C LEU A 296 34.73 16.80 5.42
N ILE A 297 34.87 18.09 5.75
CA ILE A 297 33.76 19.06 5.67
C ILE A 297 33.30 19.20 4.21
N ALA A 298 34.24 19.30 3.26
CA ALA A 298 33.92 19.37 1.84
C ALA A 298 33.19 18.10 1.36
N PHE A 299 33.66 16.90 1.75
CA PHE A 299 32.98 15.64 1.42
C PHE A 299 31.58 15.54 2.05
N GLN A 300 31.42 16.01 3.29
CA GLN A 300 30.10 16.07 3.94
C GLN A 300 29.16 16.99 3.16
N GLY A 301 29.60 18.19 2.80
CA GLY A 301 28.80 19.15 2.04
C GLY A 301 28.40 18.65 0.66
N ILE A 302 29.33 18.03 -0.08
CA ILE A 302 29.05 17.45 -1.40
C ILE A 302 28.06 16.30 -1.29
N SER A 303 28.28 15.38 -0.35
CA SER A 303 27.36 14.23 -0.16
C SER A 303 25.96 14.68 0.26
N ALA A 304 25.86 15.65 1.17
CA ALA A 304 24.58 16.22 1.60
C ALA A 304 23.85 16.92 0.45
N ALA A 305 24.54 17.76 -0.32
CA ALA A 305 23.97 18.47 -1.46
C ALA A 305 23.49 17.51 -2.58
N LEU A 306 24.27 16.46 -2.88
CA LEU A 306 23.86 15.43 -3.84
C LEU A 306 22.66 14.61 -3.32
N GLY A 307 22.66 14.26 -2.03
CA GLY A 307 21.54 13.59 -1.38
C GLY A 307 20.25 14.42 -1.48
N GLU A 308 20.31 15.70 -1.11
CA GLU A 308 19.18 16.63 -1.18
C GLU A 308 18.71 16.81 -2.63
N PHE A 309 19.61 17.04 -3.57
CA PHE A 309 19.27 17.13 -5.00
C PHE A 309 18.53 15.88 -5.50
N CYS A 310 19.02 14.68 -5.17
CA CYS A 310 18.36 13.43 -5.53
C CYS A 310 16.96 13.30 -4.87
N THR A 311 16.80 13.69 -3.60
CA THR A 311 15.48 13.65 -2.94
C THR A 311 14.48 14.62 -3.57
N VAL A 312 14.90 15.86 -3.85
CA VAL A 312 14.04 16.88 -4.46
C VAL A 312 13.64 16.46 -5.88
N LEU A 313 14.58 15.94 -6.67
CA LEU A 313 14.29 15.48 -8.02
C LEU A 313 13.36 14.26 -8.01
N SER A 314 13.58 13.31 -7.10
CA SER A 314 12.68 12.17 -6.92
C SER A 314 11.26 12.62 -6.57
N MET A 315 11.12 13.52 -5.58
CA MET A 315 9.84 14.09 -5.19
C MET A 315 9.15 14.81 -6.36
N ALA A 316 9.88 15.66 -7.09
CA ALA A 316 9.34 16.39 -8.23
C ALA A 316 8.80 15.43 -9.30
N ILE A 317 9.55 14.36 -9.62
CA ILE A 317 9.11 13.32 -10.55
C ILE A 317 7.83 12.63 -10.04
N MET A 318 7.78 12.22 -8.77
CA MET A 318 6.58 11.56 -8.20
C MET A 318 5.35 12.45 -8.26
N VAL A 319 5.51 13.74 -7.95
CA VAL A 319 4.42 14.73 -7.99
C VAL A 319 3.96 15.00 -9.42
N LEU A 320 4.87 15.07 -10.40
CA LEU A 320 4.52 15.21 -11.81
C LEU A 320 3.74 13.99 -12.33
N ILE A 321 4.19 12.78 -11.99
CA ILE A 321 3.47 11.54 -12.33
C ILE A 321 2.09 11.54 -11.66
N GLN A 322 1.98 11.95 -10.39
CA GLN A 322 0.70 12.02 -9.69
C GLN A 322 -0.27 13.00 -10.36
N MET A 323 0.22 14.16 -10.82
CA MET A 323 -0.58 15.10 -11.61
C MET A 323 -1.03 14.48 -12.94
N ALA A 324 -0.13 13.78 -13.65
CA ALA A 324 -0.46 13.12 -14.91
C ALA A 324 -1.52 12.01 -14.72
N VAL A 325 -1.40 11.21 -13.67
CA VAL A 325 -2.35 10.15 -13.30
C VAL A 325 -3.71 10.75 -12.95
N SER A 326 -3.74 11.81 -12.14
CA SER A 326 -5.00 12.51 -11.77
C SER A 326 -5.70 13.09 -12.99
N ARG A 327 -4.94 13.66 -13.93
CA ARG A 327 -5.47 14.14 -15.21
C ARG A 327 -6.03 13.01 -16.07
N PHE A 328 -5.29 11.91 -16.21
CA PHE A 328 -5.75 10.74 -16.96
C PHE A 328 -7.06 10.19 -16.37
N ALA A 329 -7.13 10.07 -15.05
CA ALA A 329 -8.30 9.56 -14.34
C ALA A 329 -9.56 10.43 -14.55
N SER A 330 -9.39 11.75 -14.64
CA SER A 330 -10.50 12.71 -14.77
C SER A 330 -10.91 12.97 -16.22
N GLU A 331 -9.96 13.05 -17.16
CA GLU A 331 -10.23 13.49 -18.54
C GLU A 331 -10.30 12.32 -19.55
N GLU A 332 -9.43 11.32 -19.44
CA GLU A 332 -9.21 10.34 -20.51
C GLU A 332 -9.85 8.98 -20.24
N LEU A 333 -9.89 8.55 -18.97
CA LEU A 333 -10.30 7.20 -18.59
C LEU A 333 -11.71 6.83 -19.09
N GLU A 334 -12.69 7.70 -18.86
CA GLU A 334 -14.08 7.44 -19.27
C GLU A 334 -14.23 7.39 -20.79
N GLY A 335 -13.53 8.29 -21.50
CA GLY A 335 -13.52 8.33 -22.96
C GLY A 335 -12.92 7.07 -23.58
N LEU A 336 -11.77 6.62 -23.07
CA LEU A 336 -11.13 5.38 -23.52
C LEU A 336 -12.01 4.16 -23.25
N LEU A 337 -12.63 4.08 -22.07
CA LEU A 337 -13.50 2.97 -21.72
C LEU A 337 -14.77 2.89 -22.60
N HIS A 338 -15.25 4.03 -23.11
CA HIS A 338 -16.38 4.06 -24.04
C HIS A 338 -16.00 3.57 -25.45
N GLN A 339 -14.73 3.70 -25.83
CA GLN A 339 -14.22 3.27 -27.15
C GLN A 339 -13.90 1.77 -27.20
N VAL A 340 -13.58 1.15 -26.07
CA VAL A 340 -13.26 -0.28 -25.99
C VAL A 340 -14.49 -1.13 -26.31
N LYS A 341 -14.32 -2.11 -27.20
CA LYS A 341 -15.38 -3.08 -27.52
C LYS A 341 -15.67 -3.94 -26.29
N LEU A 342 -16.92 -4.35 -26.13
CA LEU A 342 -17.34 -5.14 -24.96
C LEU A 342 -16.56 -6.46 -24.82
N GLU A 343 -16.17 -7.06 -25.93
CA GLU A 343 -15.42 -8.33 -25.99
C GLU A 343 -13.99 -8.17 -25.46
N ASP A 344 -13.39 -7.00 -25.63
CA ASP A 344 -12.01 -6.69 -25.26
C ASP A 344 -11.90 -6.04 -23.86
N LEU A 345 -13.04 -5.66 -23.28
CA LEU A 345 -13.13 -4.92 -22.02
C LEU A 345 -12.44 -5.63 -20.84
N ASP A 346 -12.40 -6.96 -20.87
CA ASP A 346 -11.82 -7.77 -19.80
C ASP A 346 -10.31 -8.05 -19.95
N TYR A 347 -9.74 -7.77 -21.13
CA TYR A 347 -8.35 -8.11 -21.47
C TYR A 347 -7.40 -6.91 -21.38
N GLU A 348 -7.84 -5.73 -21.81
CA GLU A 348 -6.99 -4.54 -21.83
C GLU A 348 -7.35 -3.57 -20.69
N SER A 349 -6.36 -3.24 -19.86
CA SER A 349 -6.46 -2.09 -18.95
C SER A 349 -5.96 -0.85 -19.69
N PRO A 350 -6.83 0.12 -20.02
CA PRO A 350 -6.41 1.34 -20.71
C PRO A 350 -5.42 2.14 -19.86
N PHE A 351 -5.58 2.13 -18.54
CA PHE A 351 -4.64 2.78 -17.63
C PHE A 351 -3.26 2.15 -17.69
N MET A 352 -3.14 0.82 -17.74
CA MET A 352 -1.83 0.17 -17.78
C MET A 352 -1.09 0.40 -19.09
N SER A 353 -1.79 0.34 -20.22
CA SER A 353 -1.20 0.68 -21.51
C SER A 353 -0.68 2.12 -21.52
N TRP A 354 -1.46 3.05 -20.97
CA TRP A 354 -1.04 4.44 -20.81
C TRP A 354 0.16 4.59 -19.86
N TRP A 355 0.13 3.93 -18.70
CA TRP A 355 1.18 3.98 -17.69
C TRP A 355 2.52 3.48 -18.24
N LEU A 356 2.53 2.31 -18.90
CA LEU A 356 3.72 1.73 -19.50
C LEU A 356 4.35 2.66 -20.57
N LEU A 357 3.50 3.32 -21.36
CA LEU A 357 3.97 4.21 -22.43
C LEU A 357 4.49 5.54 -21.90
N ARG A 358 3.86 6.12 -20.87
CA ARG A 358 4.13 7.50 -20.42
C ARG A 358 4.91 7.58 -19.12
N CYS A 359 4.47 6.84 -18.10
CA CYS A 359 4.93 7.04 -16.72
C CYS A 359 6.00 6.05 -16.28
N GLU A 360 6.08 4.86 -16.87
CA GLU A 360 6.97 3.80 -16.36
C GLU A 360 8.45 4.22 -16.35
N LYS A 361 8.92 4.88 -17.41
CA LYS A 361 10.32 5.35 -17.49
C LYS A 361 10.62 6.41 -16.43
N GLU A 362 9.72 7.37 -16.25
CA GLU A 362 9.85 8.43 -15.25
C GLU A 362 9.77 7.89 -13.83
N TRP A 363 8.86 6.93 -13.59
CA TRP A 363 8.74 6.21 -12.33
C TRP A 363 10.05 5.48 -11.97
N ILE A 364 10.62 4.73 -12.92
CA ILE A 364 11.91 4.06 -12.72
C ILE A 364 13.01 5.08 -12.43
N LEU A 365 13.04 6.20 -13.16
CA LEU A 365 14.02 7.26 -12.94
C LEU A 365 13.89 7.88 -11.54
N GLY A 366 12.66 8.21 -11.11
CA GLY A 366 12.38 8.75 -9.79
C GLY A 366 12.75 7.78 -8.66
N LEU A 367 12.56 6.48 -8.87
CA LEU A 367 13.04 5.42 -7.97
C LEU A 367 14.57 5.32 -7.92
N VAL A 368 15.25 5.47 -9.05
CA VAL A 368 16.72 5.49 -9.09
C VAL A 368 17.26 6.66 -8.27
N PHE A 369 16.67 7.86 -8.41
CA PHE A 369 17.04 9.01 -7.59
C PHE A 369 16.75 8.79 -6.11
N PHE A 370 15.59 8.21 -5.76
CA PHE A 370 15.27 7.86 -4.37
C PHE A 370 16.27 6.86 -3.76
N ARG A 371 16.76 5.90 -4.55
CA ARG A 371 17.79 4.95 -4.08
C ARG A 371 19.14 5.64 -3.89
N ALA A 372 19.52 6.48 -4.83
CA ALA A 372 20.77 7.23 -4.75
C ALA A 372 20.77 8.14 -3.51
N SER A 373 19.64 8.81 -3.21
CA SER A 373 19.55 9.65 -2.03
C SER A 373 19.73 8.87 -0.73
N ILE A 374 19.14 7.68 -0.58
CA ILE A 374 19.36 6.83 0.61
C ILE A 374 20.85 6.54 0.81
N VAL A 375 21.58 6.22 -0.27
CA VAL A 375 23.03 5.95 -0.20
C VAL A 375 23.80 7.20 0.24
N PHE A 376 23.51 8.35 -0.37
CA PHE A 376 24.17 9.60 0.00
C PHE A 376 23.91 9.99 1.45
N ILE A 377 22.69 9.80 1.95
CA ILE A 377 22.33 10.13 3.34
C ILE A 377 23.13 9.28 4.32
N VAL A 378 23.25 7.97 4.07
CA VAL A 378 24.04 7.09 4.93
C VAL A 378 25.52 7.46 4.90
N ILE A 379 26.04 7.88 3.73
CA ILE A 379 27.41 8.39 3.61
C ILE A 379 27.57 9.69 4.40
N THR A 380 26.64 10.64 4.28
CA THR A 380 26.66 11.92 5.00
C THR A 380 26.63 11.69 6.51
N LEU A 381 25.77 10.80 7.02
CA LEU A 381 25.73 10.44 8.44
C LEU A 381 27.04 9.79 8.91
N SER A 382 27.65 8.95 8.06
CA SER A 382 28.95 8.34 8.36
C SER A 382 30.05 9.40 8.48
N ILE A 383 30.13 10.34 7.54
CA ILE A 383 31.12 11.43 7.58
C ILE A 383 30.85 12.36 8.78
N LEU A 384 29.59 12.69 9.04
CA LEU A 384 29.21 13.51 10.19
C LEU A 384 29.67 12.88 11.50
N SER A 385 29.59 11.56 11.63
CA SER A 385 30.08 10.85 12.81
C SER A 385 31.58 11.06 13.04
N TRP A 386 32.39 11.05 11.98
CA TRP A 386 33.83 11.33 12.06
C TRP A 386 34.13 12.77 12.46
N ILE A 387 33.34 13.72 11.96
CA ILE A 387 33.53 15.14 12.28
C ILE A 387 33.16 15.43 13.73
N ARG A 388 32.04 14.85 14.20
CA ARG A 388 31.52 15.11 15.55
C ARG A 388 32.27 14.35 16.64
N PHE A 389 32.63 13.10 16.40
CA PHE A 389 33.28 12.22 17.37
C PHE A 389 34.77 12.04 17.10
N ASN A 390 35.46 13.05 16.55
CA ASN A 390 36.88 12.95 16.22
C ASN A 390 37.76 12.48 17.41
N MET A 391 37.35 12.79 18.64
CA MET A 391 38.06 12.37 19.86
C MET A 391 37.80 10.91 20.26
N ASN A 392 36.78 10.26 19.70
CA ASN A 392 36.38 8.90 20.03
C ASN A 392 36.31 8.01 18.78
N ILE A 393 37.47 7.48 18.40
CA ILE A 393 37.65 6.59 17.23
C ILE A 393 36.70 5.38 17.28
N GLY A 394 36.42 4.85 18.48
CA GLY A 394 35.52 3.71 18.67
C GLY A 394 34.09 4.02 18.23
N ALA A 395 33.58 5.21 18.53
CA ALA A 395 32.24 5.64 18.12
C ALA A 395 32.18 5.80 16.59
N CYS A 396 33.20 6.43 15.98
CA CYS A 396 33.29 6.59 14.53
C CYS A 396 33.28 5.24 13.78
N ILE A 397 34.10 4.28 14.23
CA ILE A 397 34.15 2.93 13.63
C ILE A 397 32.81 2.22 13.81
N GLY A 398 32.19 2.30 15.00
CA GLY A 398 30.88 1.72 15.25
C GLY A 398 29.79 2.25 14.31
N ILE A 399 29.71 3.57 14.16
CA ILE A 399 28.69 4.21 13.32
C ILE A 399 28.93 3.88 11.85
N THR A 400 30.17 3.96 11.37
CA THR A 400 30.49 3.68 9.96
C THR A 400 30.31 2.22 9.59
N THR A 401 30.63 1.28 10.49
CA THR A 401 30.38 -0.15 10.26
C THR A 401 28.88 -0.45 10.22
N LEU A 402 28.08 0.13 11.13
CA LEU A 402 26.63 -0.01 11.10
C LEU A 402 26.00 0.58 9.83
N SER A 403 26.46 1.76 9.41
CA SER A 403 26.07 2.38 8.14
C SER A 403 26.42 1.51 6.94
N ALA A 404 27.63 0.94 6.91
CA ALA A 404 28.06 0.03 5.85
C ALA A 404 27.24 -1.27 5.83
N ILE A 405 26.95 -1.86 6.98
CA ILE A 405 26.07 -3.04 7.09
C ILE A 405 24.66 -2.70 6.60
N THR A 406 24.16 -1.51 6.94
CA THR A 406 22.84 -1.05 6.49
C THR A 406 22.79 -0.91 4.96
N LEU A 407 23.84 -0.34 4.35
CA LEU A 407 23.96 -0.25 2.89
C LEU A 407 24.13 -1.62 2.23
N LEU A 408 24.89 -2.52 2.85
CA LEU A 408 25.07 -3.88 2.34
C LEU A 408 23.77 -4.67 2.42
N TYR A 409 23.03 -4.55 3.51
CA TYR A 409 21.70 -5.13 3.65
C TYR A 409 20.73 -4.58 2.60
N TRP A 410 20.74 -3.26 2.39
CA TRP A 410 19.98 -2.58 1.33
C TRP A 410 20.31 -3.16 -0.06
N TYR A 411 21.59 -3.19 -0.41
CA TYR A 411 22.07 -3.65 -1.71
C TYR A 411 21.80 -5.14 -1.93
N CYS A 412 22.07 -6.00 -0.94
CA CYS A 412 21.98 -7.44 -1.11
C CYS A 412 20.55 -7.97 -1.04
N ARG A 413 19.69 -7.42 -0.17
CA ARG A 413 18.36 -7.99 0.07
C ARG A 413 17.25 -7.24 -0.66
N LEU A 414 17.35 -5.92 -0.71
CA LEU A 414 16.26 -5.10 -1.22
C LEU A 414 16.39 -4.86 -2.73
N GLN A 415 17.57 -4.51 -3.23
CA GLN A 415 17.75 -4.25 -4.67
C GLN A 415 17.35 -5.41 -5.60
N PRO A 416 17.69 -6.70 -5.35
CA PRO A 416 17.36 -7.79 -6.27
C PRO A 416 15.86 -8.09 -6.33
N ARG A 417 15.16 -7.91 -5.20
CA ARG A 417 13.71 -8.16 -5.13
C ARG A 417 12.93 -7.17 -5.98
N TRP A 418 13.37 -5.91 -6.02
CA TRP A 418 12.76 -4.90 -6.87
C TRP A 418 12.98 -5.16 -8.36
N HIS A 419 14.14 -5.70 -8.74
CA HIS A 419 14.40 -6.04 -10.15
C HIS A 419 13.51 -7.18 -10.65
N ASN A 420 13.31 -8.19 -9.82
CA ASN A 420 12.44 -9.33 -10.14
C ASN A 420 10.96 -8.93 -10.22
N VAL A 421 10.57 -7.91 -9.46
CA VAL A 421 9.23 -7.29 -9.51
C VAL A 421 8.97 -6.61 -10.87
N HIS A 422 9.99 -6.13 -11.59
CA HIS A 422 9.81 -5.52 -12.93
C HIS A 422 9.85 -6.51 -14.10
N LYS A 423 10.47 -7.69 -13.94
CA LYS A 423 10.61 -8.67 -15.04
C LYS A 423 9.43 -9.63 -15.20
N SER A 424 8.39 -9.54 -14.38
CA SER A 424 7.26 -10.47 -14.41
C SER A 424 6.13 -10.08 -15.37
N HIS A 425 6.39 -9.17 -16.32
CA HIS A 425 5.49 -8.85 -17.42
C HIS A 425 6.09 -9.31 -18.75
#